data_AF-A0A364NT59-F1
#
_entry.id   AF-A0A364NT59-F1
#
_cell.length_a   1.000
_cell.length_b   1.000
_cell.length_c   1.000
_cell.angle_alpha   90.00
_cell.angle_beta   90.00
_cell.angle_gamma   90.00
#
_symmetry.space_group_name_H-M   'P 1'
#
loop_
_entity.id
_entity.type
_entity.pdbx_description
1 polymer ?
#
loop_
_entity_poly.entity_id
_entity_poly.type
_entity_poly.pdbx_seq_one_letter_code
_entity_poly.pdbx_strand_id
1 'polypeptide(L)'
;MAFPSSCQIPAPGRNTMTVAELDVNAARLAHLRWEAGLEALVNGSDAREPLKGQEDCDLGPWIYGTGLSRHGKLDSVRQLKTAHKRFNHLADETMSAQVSKLWFAECH
;
A
#
# COMPACT_ATOMS: atom_id res chain seq x y z
N MET A 1 34.14 -42.32 5.01
CA MET A 1 34.28 -41.07 4.25
C MET A 1 33.25 -40.10 4.81
N ALA A 2 33.70 -39.09 5.56
CA ALA A 2 32.84 -38.14 6.26
C ALA A 2 32.67 -36.88 5.39
N PHE A 3 31.43 -36.48 5.13
CA PHE A 3 31.11 -35.21 4.49
C PHE A 3 31.27 -34.07 5.50
N PRO A 4 31.90 -32.94 5.15
CA PRO A 4 32.06 -31.83 6.08
C PRO A 4 30.71 -31.12 6.30
N SER A 5 30.26 -31.14 7.55
CA SER A 5 29.17 -30.32 8.07
C SER A 5 29.56 -28.85 8.06
N SER A 6 29.35 -28.13 6.97
CA SER A 6 29.36 -26.66 6.98
C SER A 6 28.68 -26.09 5.73
N CYS A 7 27.35 -26.14 5.73
CA CYS A 7 26.52 -25.18 5.01
C CYS A 7 25.11 -25.21 5.64
N GLN A 8 25.03 -24.86 6.93
CA GLN A 8 23.75 -24.45 7.51
C GLN A 8 23.51 -23.02 7.03
N ILE A 9 22.70 -22.84 6.00
CA ILE A 9 22.17 -21.52 5.67
C ILE A 9 21.27 -21.13 6.85
N PRO A 10 21.53 -20.04 7.59
CA PRO A 10 20.59 -19.60 8.61
C PRO A 10 19.29 -19.20 7.90
N ALA A 11 18.19 -19.86 8.29
CA ALA A 11 16.84 -19.42 7.91
C ALA A 11 16.70 -17.92 8.25
N PRO A 12 16.04 -17.11 7.40
CA PRO A 12 15.84 -15.70 7.72
C PRO A 12 15.14 -15.61 9.07
N GLY A 13 15.89 -15.14 10.05
CA GLY A 13 15.37 -14.85 11.38
C GLY A 13 14.17 -13.94 11.21
N ARG A 14 13.07 -14.29 11.86
CA ARG A 14 11.94 -13.40 12.06
C ARG A 14 12.49 -12.15 12.75
N ASN A 15 12.70 -11.09 11.97
CA ASN A 15 13.32 -9.88 12.46
C ASN A 15 12.47 -9.33 13.61
N THR A 16 13.13 -9.19 14.75
CA THR A 16 12.77 -8.29 15.84
C THR A 16 12.24 -6.99 15.28
N MET A 17 11.13 -6.51 15.83
CA MET A 17 10.41 -5.27 15.51
C MET A 17 11.36 -4.06 15.42
N THR A 18 12.05 -3.90 14.29
CA THR A 18 12.79 -2.70 13.94
C THR A 18 11.74 -1.67 13.60
N VAL A 19 11.80 -0.51 14.26
CA VAL A 19 10.98 0.65 13.91
C VAL A 19 11.21 0.92 12.43
N ALA A 20 10.27 0.51 11.57
CA ALA A 20 10.46 0.56 10.13
C ALA A 20 10.68 2.01 9.72
N GLU A 21 11.89 2.31 9.27
CA GLU A 21 12.16 3.56 8.56
C GLU A 21 11.39 3.52 7.24
N LEU A 22 10.74 4.63 6.88
CA LEU A 22 9.96 4.70 5.66
C LEU A 22 10.88 4.85 4.47
N ASP A 23 10.83 3.89 3.55
CA ASP A 23 11.30 4.12 2.19
C ASP A 23 10.21 4.88 1.40
N VAL A 24 10.42 6.19 1.27
CA VAL A 24 9.49 7.09 0.55
C VAL A 24 9.39 6.71 -0.93
N ASN A 25 10.46 6.19 -1.54
CA ASN A 25 10.44 5.79 -2.95
C ASN A 25 9.62 4.51 -3.14
N ALA A 26 9.77 3.54 -2.24
CA ALA A 26 8.95 2.33 -2.25
C ALA A 26 7.46 2.67 -2.05
N ALA A 27 7.14 3.54 -1.08
CA ALA A 27 5.78 4.01 -0.87
C ALA A 27 5.20 4.74 -2.09
N ARG A 28 5.98 5.61 -2.74
CA ARG A 28 5.55 6.29 -3.97
C ARG A 28 5.29 5.31 -5.10
N LEU A 29 6.17 4.33 -5.30
CA LEU A 29 6.01 3.32 -6.35
C LEU A 29 4.79 2.44 -6.12
N ALA A 30 4.48 2.10 -4.86
CA ALA A 30 3.28 1.37 -4.49
C ALA A 30 2.00 2.13 -4.91
N HIS A 31 1.91 3.43 -4.62
CA HIS A 31 0.76 4.25 -5.02
C HIS A 31 0.64 4.39 -6.54
N LEU A 32 1.75 4.54 -7.27
CA LEU A 32 1.71 4.60 -8.74
C LEU A 32 1.20 3.30 -9.37
N ARG A 33 1.58 2.14 -8.80
CA ARG A 33 1.05 0.84 -9.25
C ARG A 33 -0.44 0.71 -8.96
N TRP A 34 -0.85 1.18 -7.80
CA TRP A 34 -2.25 1.18 -7.40
C TRP A 34 -3.09 2.08 -8.33
N GLU A 35 -2.62 3.28 -8.65
CA GLU A 35 -3.28 4.23 -9.57
C GLU A 35 -3.46 3.61 -10.97
N ALA A 36 -2.42 2.98 -11.52
CA ALA A 36 -2.51 2.28 -12.79
C ALA A 36 -3.54 1.12 -12.78
N GLY A 37 -3.67 0.42 -11.64
CA GLY A 37 -4.70 -0.61 -11.45
C GLY A 37 -6.12 -0.01 -11.40
N LEU A 38 -6.28 1.15 -10.77
CA LEU A 38 -7.56 1.85 -10.73
C LEU A 38 -7.98 2.30 -12.13
N GLU A 39 -7.06 2.88 -12.91
CA GLU A 39 -7.32 3.28 -14.29
C GLU A 39 -7.76 2.09 -15.16
N ALA A 40 -7.11 0.94 -15.01
CA ALA A 40 -7.50 -0.28 -15.72
C ALA A 40 -8.95 -0.69 -15.40
N LEU A 41 -9.33 -0.69 -14.12
CA LEU A 41 -10.69 -1.03 -13.69
C LEU A 41 -11.74 -0.02 -14.14
N VAL A 42 -11.42 1.27 -14.09
CA VAL A 42 -12.31 2.33 -14.59
C VAL A 42 -12.55 2.18 -16.10
N ASN A 43 -11.54 1.74 -16.84
CA ASN A 43 -11.63 1.48 -18.27
C ASN A 43 -12.23 0.10 -18.62
N GLY A 44 -12.68 -0.68 -17.63
CA GLY A 44 -13.27 -2.00 -17.85
C GLY A 44 -12.27 -3.08 -18.25
N SER A 45 -10.98 -2.85 -18.04
CA SER A 45 -9.93 -3.87 -18.17
C SER A 45 -9.75 -4.60 -16.85
N ASP A 46 -9.53 -5.92 -16.90
CA ASP A 46 -9.18 -6.68 -15.70
C ASP A 46 -7.88 -6.13 -15.11
N ALA A 47 -7.93 -5.60 -13.89
CA ALA A 47 -6.72 -5.30 -13.15
C ALA A 47 -5.94 -6.60 -12.97
N ARG A 48 -4.71 -6.64 -13.51
CA ARG A 48 -3.84 -7.83 -13.49
C ARG A 48 -3.49 -8.27 -12.06
N GLU A 49 -3.59 -7.37 -11.10
CA GLU A 49 -3.55 -7.68 -9.67
C GLU A 49 -4.77 -7.07 -8.97
N PRO A 50 -5.34 -7.75 -7.96
CA PRO A 50 -6.41 -7.17 -7.16
C PRO A 50 -5.91 -5.86 -6.56
N LEU A 51 -6.71 -4.79 -6.69
CA LEU A 51 -6.44 -3.53 -6.01
C LEU A 51 -6.38 -3.82 -4.52
N LYS A 52 -5.16 -3.82 -4.00
CA LYS A 52 -4.89 -3.92 -2.58
C LYS A 52 -5.43 -2.66 -1.90
N GLY A 53 -6.21 -2.86 -0.84
CA GLY A 53 -6.92 -1.78 -0.16
C GLY A 53 -5.99 -0.84 0.61
N GLN A 54 -6.57 0.18 1.23
CA GLN A 54 -5.92 1.14 2.12
C GLN A 54 -4.99 0.49 3.17
N GLU A 55 -5.28 -0.75 3.55
CA GLU A 55 -4.59 -1.60 4.52
C GLU A 55 -3.15 -2.00 4.09
N ASP A 56 -2.91 -2.13 2.78
CA ASP A 56 -1.71 -2.76 2.21
C ASP A 56 -0.63 -1.75 1.79
N CYS A 57 -0.87 -0.46 2.04
CA CYS A 57 0.11 0.59 1.82
C CYS A 57 1.00 0.76 3.06
N ASP A 58 2.28 0.38 2.98
CA ASP A 58 3.26 0.51 4.08
C ASP A 58 3.37 1.94 4.65
N LEU A 59 2.97 2.95 3.86
CA LEU A 59 2.92 4.35 4.29
C LEU A 59 1.87 4.59 5.38
N GLY A 60 0.72 3.91 5.34
CA GLY A 60 -0.36 4.05 6.32
C GLY A 60 0.11 3.67 7.74
N PRO A 61 0.55 2.42 7.96
CA PRO A 61 1.13 1.96 9.23
C PRO A 61 2.29 2.84 9.69
N TRP A 62 3.14 3.31 8.76
CA TRP A 62 4.21 4.23 9.11
C TRP A 62 3.69 5.57 9.62
N ILE A 63 2.73 6.21 8.93
CA ILE A 63 2.16 7.50 9.34
C ILE A 63 1.56 7.37 10.75
N TYR A 64 0.72 6.38 11.00
CA TYR A 64 0.01 6.24 12.28
C TYR A 64 0.89 5.68 13.41
N GLY A 65 2.00 5.02 13.08
CA GLY A 65 3.02 4.59 14.02
C GLY A 65 4.16 5.60 14.15
N THR A 66 5.30 5.26 13.53
CA THR A 66 6.57 5.98 13.65
C THR A 66 6.48 7.45 13.22
N GLY A 67 5.79 7.72 12.11
CA GLY A 67 5.68 9.05 11.51
C GLY A 67 5.07 10.07 12.47
N LEU A 68 3.88 9.82 13.00
CA LEU A 68 3.26 10.73 13.98
C LEU A 68 3.95 10.70 15.34
N SER A 69 4.42 9.54 15.79
CA SER A 69 5.07 9.40 17.10
C SER A 69 6.38 10.20 17.17
N ARG A 70 7.23 10.13 16.13
CA ARG A 70 8.56 10.76 16.13
C ARG A 70 8.59 12.12 15.42
N HIS A 71 7.78 12.27 14.37
CA HIS A 71 7.85 13.41 13.46
C HIS A 71 6.54 14.22 13.41
N GLY A 72 5.58 13.96 14.30
CA GLY A 72 4.26 14.62 14.29
C GLY A 72 4.27 16.13 14.56
N LYS A 73 5.41 16.71 14.96
CA LYS A 73 5.63 18.16 15.06
C LYS A 73 6.01 18.81 13.73
N LEU A 74 6.46 18.03 12.75
CA LEU A 74 6.78 18.51 11.42
C LEU A 74 5.51 18.66 10.60
N ASP A 75 5.29 19.86 10.07
CA ASP A 75 4.10 20.12 9.25
C ASP A 75 4.08 19.27 7.97
N SER A 76 5.24 18.90 7.44
CA SER A 76 5.35 17.98 6.30
C SER A 76 4.70 16.62 6.58
N VAL A 77 4.84 16.06 7.78
CA VAL A 77 4.24 14.77 8.15
C VAL A 77 2.73 14.89 8.36
N ARG A 78 2.25 16.03 8.87
CA ARG A 78 0.81 16.32 8.98
C ARG A 78 0.16 16.53 7.61
N GLN A 79 0.85 17.21 6.69
CA GLN A 79 0.41 17.37 5.32
C GLN A 79 0.38 16.02 4.60
N LEU A 80 1.42 15.19 4.78
CA LEU A 80 1.48 13.83 4.22
C LEU A 80 0.32 12.96 4.71
N LYS A 81 0.01 12.98 6.01
CA LYS A 81 -1.16 12.28 6.58
C LYS A 81 -2.46 12.74 5.92
N THR A 82 -2.65 14.05 5.80
CA THR A 82 -3.87 14.63 5.20
C THR A 82 -4.01 14.24 3.73
N ALA A 83 -2.91 14.34 2.96
CA ALA A 83 -2.88 13.94 1.56
C ALA A 83 -3.17 12.45 1.39
N HIS A 84 -2.53 11.59 2.20
CA HIS A 84 -2.77 10.14 2.17
C HIS A 84 -4.22 9.79 2.49
N LYS A 85 -4.83 10.41 3.49
CA LYS A 85 -6.25 10.20 3.81
C LYS A 85 -7.16 10.64 2.68
N ARG A 86 -6.90 11.82 2.09
CA ARG A 86 -7.70 12.35 0.98
C ARG A 86 -7.61 11.46 -0.26
N PHE A 87 -6.41 10.98 -0.58
CA PHE A 87 -6.20 10.08 -1.71
C PHE A 87 -7.04 8.81 -1.59
N ASN A 88 -6.96 8.11 -0.45
CA ASN A 88 -7.72 6.89 -0.22
C ASN A 88 -9.24 7.13 -0.24
N HIS A 89 -9.71 8.25 0.29
CA HIS A 89 -11.13 8.59 0.25
C HIS A 89 -11.65 8.77 -1.19
N LEU A 90 -10.92 9.52 -2.03
CA LEU A 90 -11.30 9.74 -3.44
C LEU A 90 -11.21 8.44 -4.26
N ALA A 91 -10.23 7.61 -3.95
CA ALA A 91 -10.07 6.27 -4.49
C ALA A 91 -11.31 5.40 -4.23
N ASP A 92 -11.76 5.31 -2.98
CA ASP A 92 -12.95 4.54 -2.59
C ASP A 92 -14.22 5.08 -3.25
N GLU A 93 -14.38 6.40 -3.33
CA GLU A 93 -15.50 7.03 -4.04
C GLU A 93 -15.52 6.64 -5.53
N THR A 94 -14.35 6.67 -6.18
CA THR A 94 -14.20 6.31 -7.59
C THR A 94 -14.55 4.83 -7.82
N MET A 95 -14.06 3.94 -6.96
CA MET A 95 -14.38 2.51 -7.02
C MET A 95 -15.88 2.26 -6.79
N SER A 96 -16.48 2.93 -5.81
CA SER A 96 -17.92 2.80 -5.49
C SER A 96 -18.80 3.27 -6.65
N ALA A 97 -18.41 4.36 -7.31
CA ALA A 97 -19.10 4.87 -8.50
C ALA A 97 -19.00 3.90 -9.70
N GLN A 98 -17.85 3.25 -9.87
CA GLN A 98 -17.65 2.26 -10.93
C GLN A 98 -18.47 0.98 -10.70
N VAL A 99 -18.48 0.45 -9.47
CA VAL A 99 -19.31 -0.72 -9.11
C VAL A 99 -20.79 -0.42 -9.33
N SER A 100 -21.24 0.80 -8.99
CA SER A 100 -22.62 1.23 -9.24
C SER A 100 -22.96 1.24 -10.73
N LYS A 101 -22.06 1.73 -11.59
CA LYS A 101 -22.27 1.71 -13.05
C LYS A 101 -22.36 0.30 -13.62
N LEU A 102 -21.52 -0.62 -13.15
CA LEU A 102 -21.56 -2.03 -13.58
C LEU A 102 -22.88 -2.69 -13.17
N TRP A 103 -23.36 -2.45 -11.94
CA TRP A 103 -24.65 -2.96 -11.46
C TRP A 103 -25.85 -2.51 -12.32
N PHE A 104 -25.86 -1.26 -12.78
CA PHE A 104 -26.91 -0.78 -13.68
C PHE A 104 -26.78 -1.32 -15.11
N ALA A 105 -25.58 -1.67 -15.57
CA ALA A 105 -25.35 -2.18 -16.92
C ALA A 105 -25.77 -3.67 -17.09
N GLU A 106 -25.74 -4.47 -16.02
CA GLU A 106 -26.10 -5.90 -16.06
C GLU A 106 -27.59 -6.20 -15.79
N CYS A 107 -28.40 -5.20 -15.44
CA CYS A 107 -29.84 -5.37 -15.16
C CYS A 107 -30.78 -5.19 -16.39
N HIS A 108 -30.28 -5.31 -17.62
CA HIS A 108 -31.07 -5.17 -18.85
C HIS A 108 -31.14 -6.46 -19.68
#